data_AF-B0T9E1-F1
#
_entry.id   AF-B0T9E1-F1
#
_cell.length_a   1.000
_cell.length_b   1.000
_cell.length_c   1.000
_cell.angle_alpha   90.00
_cell.angle_beta   90.00
_cell.angle_gamma   90.00
#
_symmetry.space_group_name_H-M   'P 1'
#
loop_
_entity.id
_entity.type
_entity.pdbx_description
1 polymer ?
#
loop_
_entity_poly.entity_id
_entity_poly.type
_entity_poly.pdbx_seq_one_letter_code
_entity_poly.pdbx_strand_id
1 'polypeptide(L)' 'MIETQTFRVHARDDDHNHAHSVDAVSFEDAAVAFVEMWHPPVDADNEVSIVVRQVDSGVEHCFRIDLDSGQAAPCQ' A
#
# COMPACT_ATOMS: atom_id res chain seq x y z
N MET A 1 17.34 -12.85 -9.74
CA MET A 1 17.13 -12.73 -8.29
C MET A 1 16.21 -11.55 -8.14
N ILE A 2 14.98 -11.75 -7.67
CA ILE A 2 14.07 -10.63 -7.40
C ILE A 2 14.52 -10.05 -6.05
N GLU A 3 15.10 -8.86 -6.07
CA GLU A 3 15.48 -8.15 -4.85
C GLU A 3 14.22 -7.55 -4.23
N THR A 4 13.89 -8.01 -3.02
CA THR A 4 12.82 -7.41 -2.22
C THR A 4 13.37 -6.16 -1.54
N GLN A 5 12.60 -5.08 -1.59
CA GLN A 5 12.91 -3.80 -0.98
C GLN A 5 11.93 -3.57 0.17
N THR A 6 12.38 -2.86 1.21
CA THR A 6 11.50 -2.49 2.31
C THR A 6 10.70 -1.24 1.94
N PHE A 7 9.39 -1.39 1.95
CA PHE A 7 8.43 -0.32 1.72
C PHE A 7 7.66 -0.04 3.00
N ARG A 8 7.42 1.23 3.30
CA ARG A 8 6.57 1.69 4.38
C ARG A 8 5.21 2.05 3.81
N VAL A 9 4.21 1.23 4.09
CA VAL A 9 2.84 1.35 3.62
C VAL A 9 1.95 1.92 4.72
N HIS A 10 1.06 2.83 4.39
CA HIS A 10 0.02 3.33 5.29
C HIS A 10 -1.25 3.61 4.51
N ALA A 11 -2.41 3.51 5.16
CA ALA A 11 -3.64 4.01 4.57
C ALA A 11 -3.62 5.55 4.55
N ARG A 12 -4.16 6.15 3.48
CA ARG A 12 -4.18 7.60 3.29
C ARG A 12 -5.05 8.32 4.32
N ASP A 13 -6.15 7.67 4.70
CA ASP A 13 -7.11 8.21 5.69
C ASP A 13 -6.67 7.93 7.13
N ASP A 14 -5.64 7.11 7.30
CA ASP A 14 -5.07 6.80 8.60
C ASP A 14 -3.87 7.71 8.86
N ASP A 15 -3.80 8.29 10.06
CA ASP A 15 -2.66 9.07 10.50
C ASP A 15 -1.36 8.28 10.22
N HIS A 16 -0.30 8.98 9.77
CA HIS A 16 1.03 8.39 9.47
C HIS A 16 1.62 7.51 10.60
N ASN A 17 1.00 7.53 11.78
CA ASN A 17 1.28 6.70 12.94
C ASN A 17 0.96 5.20 12.72
N HIS A 18 0.06 4.80 11.82
CA HIS A 18 -0.17 3.39 11.46
C HIS A 18 0.56 2.95 10.18
N ALA A 19 1.70 3.56 9.89
CA ALA A 19 2.54 3.12 8.79
C ALA A 19 3.29 1.83 9.14
N HIS A 20 3.09 0.78 8.34
CA HIS A 20 3.71 -0.54 8.47
C HIS A 20 4.80 -0.76 7.42
N SER A 21 5.91 -1.39 7.80
CA SER A 21 6.96 -1.82 6.87
C SER A 21 6.64 -3.20 6.30
N VAL A 22 6.67 -3.31 4.97
CA VAL A 22 6.41 -4.52 4.18
C VAL A 22 7.58 -4.72 3.21
N ASP A 23 8.08 -5.94 3.15
CA ASP A 23 9.12 -6.36 2.22
C ASP A 23 8.48 -6.89 0.94
N ALA A 24 8.76 -6.25 -0.19
CA ALA A 24 8.11 -6.60 -1.46
C ALA A 24 9.04 -6.42 -2.64
N VAL A 25 8.69 -6.99 -3.80
CA VAL A 25 9.49 -6.82 -5.02
C VAL A 25 9.16 -5.53 -5.78
N SER A 26 7.96 -4.99 -5.54
CA SER A 26 7.39 -3.81 -6.20
C SER A 26 6.45 -3.05 -5.27
N PHE A 27 6.13 -1.80 -5.62
CA PHE A 27 5.17 -1.00 -4.86
C PHE A 27 3.77 -1.63 -4.83
N GLU A 28 3.29 -2.17 -5.96
CA GLU A 28 1.99 -2.87 -6.06
C GLU A 28 1.95 -4.13 -5.17
N ASP A 29 3.05 -4.87 -5.13
CA ASP A 29 3.20 -6.07 -4.31
C ASP A 29 3.18 -5.72 -2.81
N ALA A 30 3.88 -4.64 -2.41
CA ALA A 30 3.83 -4.12 -1.04
C ALA A 30 2.42 -3.66 -0.64
N ALA A 31 1.73 -3.02 -1.58
CA ALA A 31 0.39 -2.52 -1.44
C ALA A 31 -0.62 -3.66 -1.19
N VAL A 32 -0.58 -4.71 -2.00
CA VAL A 32 -1.45 -5.90 -1.86
C VAL A 32 -1.12 -6.65 -0.56
N ALA A 33 0.16 -6.93 -0.29
CA ALA A 33 0.58 -7.63 0.93
C ALA A 33 0.16 -6.88 2.21
N PHE A 34 0.19 -5.54 2.19
CA PHE A 34 -0.33 -4.73 3.29
C PHE A 34 -1.84 -4.91 3.48
N VAL A 35 -2.62 -4.84 2.40
CA VAL A 35 -4.08 -5.00 2.49
C VAL A 35 -4.47 -6.40 2.95
N GLU A 36 -3.81 -7.45 2.43
CA GLU A 36 -4.10 -8.84 2.78
C GLU A 36 -3.78 -9.18 4.24
N MET A 37 -2.80 -8.50 4.85
CA MET A 37 -2.36 -8.84 6.20
C MET A 37 -2.97 -7.91 7.26
N TRP A 38 -3.26 -6.65 6.92
CA TRP A 38 -3.80 -5.67 7.89
C TRP A 38 -5.29 -5.37 7.71
N HIS A 39 -5.89 -5.68 6.56
CA HIS A 39 -7.30 -5.38 6.25
C HIS A 39 -7.72 -3.98 6.74
N PRO A 40 -7.08 -2.91 6.24
CA PRO A 40 -7.40 -1.55 6.63
C PRO A 40 -8.90 -1.23 6.42
N PRO A 41 -9.46 -0.27 7.18
CA PRO A 41 -10.82 0.16 6.98
C PRO A 41 -11.00 0.70 5.56
N VAL A 42 -12.05 0.24 4.88
CA VAL A 42 -12.38 0.67 3.52
C VAL A 42 -13.40 1.79 3.52
N ASP A 43 -13.32 2.61 2.48
CA ASP A 43 -14.28 3.65 2.20
C ASP A 43 -15.66 3.07 1.80
N ALA A 44 -16.67 3.93 1.71
CA ALA A 44 -18.04 3.54 1.33
C ALA A 44 -18.14 2.87 -0.05
N ASP A 45 -17.14 3.06 -0.92
CA ASP A 45 -17.04 2.45 -2.25
C ASP A 45 -16.29 1.10 -2.23
N ASN A 46 -15.93 0.57 -1.05
CA ASN A 46 -15.12 -0.64 -0.90
C ASN A 46 -13.69 -0.52 -1.48
N GLU A 47 -13.26 0.72 -1.72
CA GLU A 47 -11.91 1.09 -2.09
C GLU A 47 -11.08 1.41 -0.83
N VAL A 48 -9.77 1.14 -0.88
CA VAL A 48 -8.81 1.61 0.11
C VAL A 48 -7.70 2.40 -0.57
N SER A 49 -7.48 3.62 -0.11
CA SER A 49 -6.33 4.42 -0.54
C SER A 49 -5.13 4.12 0.35
N ILE A 50 -4.05 3.61 -0.22
CA ILE A 50 -2.79 3.29 0.45
C ILE A 50 -1.64 4.07 -0.16
N VAL A 51 -0.70 4.49 0.66
CA VAL A 51 0.50 5.19 0.24
C VAL A 51 1.70 4.34 0.62
N VAL A 52 2.44 3.95 -0.40
CA VAL A 52 3.64 3.09 -0.32
C VAL A 52 4.87 3.97 -0.47
N ARG A 53 5.70 4.01 0.56
CA ARG A 53 6.97 4.72 0.58
C ARG A 53 8.14 3.76 0.52
N GLN A 54 9.01 3.85 -0.47
CA GLN A 54 10.27 3.11 -0.42
C GLN A 54 11.20 3.72 0.63
N VAL A 55 11.74 2.89 1.53
CA VAL A 55 12.61 3.36 2.62
C VAL A 55 13.98 3.79 2.10
N ASP A 56 14.57 3.02 1.17
CA ASP A 56 15.89 3.31 0.59
C ASP A 56 15.91 4.59 -0.27
N SER A 57 15.05 4.66 -1.30
CA SER A 57 15.02 5.85 -2.18
C SER A 57 14.20 7.01 -1.62
N GLY A 58 13.37 6.77 -0.61
CA GLY A 58 12.44 7.77 -0.06
C GLY A 58 11.25 8.12 -0.96
N VAL A 59 11.05 7.37 -2.05
CA VAL A 59 9.99 7.61 -3.05
C VAL A 59 8.64 7.15 -2.52
N GLU A 60 7.63 8.02 -2.61
CA GLU A 60 6.26 7.75 -2.17
C GLU A 60 5.34 7.63 -3.39
N HIS A 61 4.56 6.55 -3.43
CA HIS A 61 3.53 6.31 -4.44
C HIS A 61 2.19 6.02 -3.77
N CYS A 62 1.14 6.69 -4.23
CA CYS A 62 -0.22 6.42 -3.80
C CYS A 62 -0.86 5.40 -4.73
N PHE A 63 -1.44 4.36 -4.15
CA PHE A 63 -2.26 3.38 -4.82
C PHE A 63 -3.63 3.34 -4.15
N ARG A 64 -4.65 3.15 -4.96
CA ARG A 64 -5.98 2.82 -4.50
C ARG A 64 -6.23 1.36 -4.86
N ILE A 65 -6.60 0.56 -3.88
CA ILE A 65 -6.99 -0.83 -4.09
C ILE A 65 -8.51 -0.92 -4.01
N ASP A 66 -9.14 -1.39 -5.06
CA ASP A 66 -10.53 -1.82 -5.03
C ASP A 66 -10.60 -3.22 -4.41
N LEU A 67 -11.27 -3.39 -3.27
CA LEU A 67 -11.38 -4.70 -2.62
C LEU A 67 -12.39 -5.62 -3.31
N ASP A 68 -13.30 -5.09 -4.15
CA ASP A 68 -14.25 -5.92 -4.88
C ASP A 68 -13.54 -6.70 -6.01
N SER A 69 -12.70 -6.01 -6.78
CA SER A 69 -11.91 -6.58 -7.87
C SER A 69 -10.52 -7.05 -7.45
N GLY A 70 -10.02 -6.60 -6.30
CA GLY A 70 -8.63 -6.78 -5.85
C GLY A 70 -7.61 -6.02 -6.69
N GLN A 71 -8.05 -4.99 -7.43
CA GLN A 71 -7.19 -4.26 -8.37
C GLN A 71 -6.56 -3.05 -7.70
N ALA A 72 -5.23 -2.91 -7.82
CA ALA A 72 -4.50 -1.73 -7.42
C ALA A 72 -4.36 -0.77 -8.61
N ALA A 73 -4.78 0.49 -8.43
CA ALA A 73 -4.63 1.57 -9.39
C ALA A 73 -3.86 2.74 -8.75
N PRO A 74 -3.02 3.49 -9.49
CA PRO A 74 -2.35 4.66 -8.93
C PRO A 74 -3.36 5.78 -8.63
N CYS A 75 -3.19 6.51 -7.54
CA CYS A 75 -3.97 7.72 -7.26
C CYS A 75 -3.54 8.83 -8.24
N GLN A 76 -4.30 9.06 -9.30
CA GLN A 76 -4.12 10.20 -10.21
C GLN A 76 -5.08 11.34 -9.88
#